data_AF-A0A8B3LSU1-F1
#
_entry.id   AF-A0A8B3LSU1-F1
#
_cell.length_a   1.000
_cell.length_b   1.000
_cell.length_c   1.000
_cell.angle_alpha   90.00
_cell.angle_beta   90.00
_cell.angle_gamma   90.00
#
_symmetry.space_group_name_H-M   'P 1'
#
loop_
_entity.id
_entity.type
_entity.pdbx_description
1 polymer ?
#
loop_
_entity_poly.entity_id
_entity_poly.type
_entity_poly.pdbx_seq_one_letter_code
_entity_poly.pdbx_strand_id
1 'polypeptide(L)'
;MEHRKPHRAPLPFHAYSSFNKRGGKAVDIVTRRRNKALDMYQEMSTYETIAESLDISPTTVVQYVKRARDKGDVRAKRPFKHRGRLLALQRRKAINDMKALGMSARQISKQLGINVRLVQIRLKESGNGTAK
;
A
#
# COMPACT_ATOMS: atom_id res chain seq x y z
N MET A 1 40.73 2.74 31.65
CA MET A 1 39.95 3.94 31.99
C MET A 1 38.66 3.90 31.19
N GLU A 2 37.53 3.67 31.87
CA GLU A 2 36.21 3.59 31.20
C GLU A 2 35.75 4.98 30.74
N HIS A 3 35.51 5.14 29.45
CA HIS A 3 34.85 6.32 28.89
C HIS A 3 33.37 6.32 29.29
N ARG A 4 33.05 7.03 30.38
CA ARG A 4 31.66 7.37 30.73
C ARG A 4 31.07 8.24 29.61
N LYS A 5 30.12 7.68 28.84
CA LYS A 5 29.37 8.45 27.83
C LYS A 5 28.64 9.60 28.53
N PRO A 6 28.73 10.85 28.05
CA PRO A 6 28.01 11.95 28.67
C PRO A 6 26.50 11.68 28.61
N HIS A 7 25.83 11.82 29.75
CA HIS A 7 24.37 11.76 29.83
C HIS A 7 23.79 12.86 28.92
N ARG A 8 23.01 12.47 27.91
CA ARG A 8 22.30 13.43 27.05
C ARG A 8 21.41 14.31 27.93
N ALA A 9 21.56 15.63 27.83
CA ALA A 9 20.68 16.56 28.51
C ALA A 9 19.22 16.24 28.15
N PRO A 10 18.31 16.14 29.14
CA PRO A 10 16.91 15.87 28.87
C PRO A 10 16.34 17.03 28.05
N LEU A 11 15.76 16.71 26.88
CA LEU A 11 15.11 17.72 26.06
C LEU A 11 13.86 18.24 26.79
N PRO A 12 13.46 19.50 26.58
CA PRO A 12 12.21 20.03 27.16
C PRO A 12 11.01 19.22 26.68
N PHE A 13 9.96 19.10 27.52
CA PHE A 13 8.81 18.22 27.25
C PHE A 13 8.14 18.48 25.89
N HIS A 14 8.17 19.73 25.41
CA HIS A 14 7.62 20.12 24.11
C HIS A 14 8.33 19.47 22.92
N ALA A 15 9.60 19.06 23.07
CA ALA A 15 10.36 18.35 22.03
C ALA A 15 9.84 16.93 21.79
N TYR A 16 9.23 16.32 22.82
CA TYR A 16 8.59 15.00 22.73
C TYR A 16 7.08 15.08 22.48
N SER A 17 6.48 16.26 22.66
CA SER A 17 5.05 16.47 22.44
C SER A 17 4.73 16.50 20.94
N SER A 18 3.78 15.67 20.53
CA SER A 18 3.23 15.67 19.17
C SER A 18 2.44 16.95 18.83
N PHE A 19 2.03 17.71 19.85
CA PHE A 19 1.50 19.07 19.74
C PHE A 19 2.53 20.06 20.25
N ASN A 20 3.21 20.76 19.34
CA ASN A 20 4.10 21.85 19.70
C ASN A 20 3.26 23.02 20.25
N LYS A 21 3.31 23.25 21.57
CA LYS A 21 2.52 24.29 22.26
C LYS A 21 2.76 25.71 21.71
N ARG A 22 3.83 25.95 20.93
CA ARG A 22 4.15 27.25 20.32
C ARG A 22 3.60 27.46 18.90
N GLY A 23 3.00 26.47 18.25
CA GLY A 23 2.61 26.66 16.85
C GLY A 23 1.65 25.68 16.20
N GLY A 24 1.09 24.70 16.92
CA GLY A 24 0.04 23.81 16.37
C GLY A 24 0.49 22.93 15.18
N LYS A 25 1.77 22.95 14.81
CA LYS A 25 2.32 22.15 13.71
C LYS A 25 2.70 20.76 14.22
N ALA A 26 2.23 19.74 13.51
CA ALA A 26 2.65 18.37 13.76
C ALA A 26 4.13 18.20 13.44
N VAL A 27 4.81 17.32 14.18
CA VAL A 27 6.22 16.99 13.90
C VAL A 27 6.34 16.34 12.51
N ASP A 28 7.36 16.72 11.74
CA ASP A 28 7.58 16.24 10.36
C ASP A 28 7.56 14.71 10.25
N ILE A 29 8.08 14.01 11.27
CA ILE A 29 8.06 12.55 11.32
C ILE A 29 6.64 11.98 11.33
N VAL A 30 5.71 12.62 12.04
CA VAL A 30 4.31 12.19 12.14
C VAL A 30 3.61 12.41 10.80
N THR A 31 3.85 13.57 10.17
CA THR A 31 3.30 13.88 8.85
C THR A 31 3.81 12.90 7.79
N ARG A 32 5.12 12.61 7.79
CA ARG A 32 5.74 11.64 6.87
C ARG A 32 5.20 10.23 7.07
N ARG A 33 5.06 9.77 8.33
CA ARG A 33 4.47 8.46 8.65
C ARG A 33 3.02 8.37 8.18
N ARG A 34 2.22 9.41 8.43
CA ARG A 34 0.83 9.48 7.95
C ARG A 34 0.75 9.38 6.43
N ASN A 35 1.55 10.15 5.71
CA ASN A 35 1.53 10.14 4.24
C ASN A 35 1.91 8.76 3.70
N LYS A 36 2.98 8.15 4.22
CA LYS A 36 3.39 6.79 3.85
C LYS A 36 2.30 5.75 4.15
N ALA A 37 1.62 5.87 5.29
CA ALA A 37 0.48 5.00 5.61
C ALA A 37 -0.65 5.11 4.59
N LEU A 38 -0.96 6.34 4.13
CA LEU A 38 -2.00 6.58 3.12
C LEU A 38 -1.59 6.08 1.73
N ASP A 39 -0.31 6.22 1.36
CA ASP A 39 0.21 5.66 0.10
C ASP A 39 0.09 4.13 0.08
N MET A 40 0.56 3.47 1.15
CA MET A 40 0.42 2.02 1.31
C MET A 40 -1.05 1.58 1.36
N TYR A 41 -1.92 2.41 1.95
CA TYR A 41 -3.35 2.14 1.97
C TYR A 41 -3.97 2.23 0.58
N GLN A 42 -3.57 3.19 -0.25
CA GLN A 42 -4.01 3.31 -1.64
C GLN A 42 -3.56 2.11 -2.48
N GLU A 43 -2.36 1.59 -2.23
CA GLU A 43 -1.81 0.35 -2.81
C GLU A 43 -2.48 -0.94 -2.32
N MET A 44 -3.59 -0.83 -1.58
CA MET A 44 -4.37 -1.96 -1.07
C MET A 44 -3.65 -2.81 0.00
N SER A 45 -2.67 -2.27 0.72
CA SER A 45 -2.04 -2.95 1.86
C SER A 45 -3.02 -3.08 3.04
N THR A 46 -2.95 -4.14 3.83
CA THR A 46 -3.85 -4.30 4.99
C THR A 46 -3.48 -3.34 6.11
N TYR A 47 -4.38 -3.08 7.05
CA TYR A 47 -4.06 -2.25 8.22
C TYR A 47 -2.91 -2.84 9.04
N GLU A 48 -2.87 -4.17 9.17
CA GLU A 48 -1.82 -4.92 9.87
C GLU A 48 -0.47 -4.75 9.19
N THR A 49 -0.40 -4.95 7.86
CA THR A 49 0.84 -4.79 7.10
C THR A 49 1.38 -3.36 7.18
N ILE A 50 0.50 -2.35 7.15
CA ILE A 50 0.89 -0.94 7.28
C ILE A 50 1.41 -0.65 8.69
N ALA A 51 0.73 -1.17 9.71
CA ALA A 51 1.12 -1.03 11.10
C ALA A 51 2.52 -1.62 11.36
N GLU A 52 2.75 -2.85 10.90
CA GLU A 52 4.05 -3.53 11.00
C GLU A 52 5.14 -2.76 10.24
N SER A 53 4.88 -2.35 9.00
CA SER A 53 5.87 -1.65 8.16
C SER A 53 6.28 -0.27 8.69
N LEU A 54 5.42 0.37 9.48
CA LEU A 54 5.63 1.73 10.01
C LEU A 54 5.92 1.74 11.51
N ASP A 55 5.93 0.57 12.16
CA ASP A 55 6.07 0.40 13.60
C ASP A 55 5.09 1.30 14.39
N ILE A 56 3.79 1.16 14.07
CA ILE A 56 2.69 1.88 14.72
C ILE A 56 1.52 0.94 14.99
N SER A 57 0.63 1.31 15.91
CA SER A 57 -0.57 0.52 16.17
C SER A 57 -1.51 0.46 14.95
N PRO A 58 -2.14 -0.69 14.66
CA PRO A 58 -3.22 -0.80 13.66
C PRO A 58 -4.36 0.21 13.89
N THR A 59 -4.69 0.50 15.15
CA THR A 59 -5.72 1.48 15.49
C THR A 59 -5.34 2.89 15.03
N THR A 60 -4.06 3.23 15.05
CA THR A 60 -3.54 4.51 14.54
C THR A 60 -3.69 4.60 13.02
N VAL A 61 -3.44 3.51 12.29
CA VAL A 61 -3.65 3.45 10.84
C VAL A 61 -5.12 3.68 10.50
N VAL A 62 -6.04 3.03 11.22
CA VAL A 62 -7.49 3.23 11.05
C VAL A 62 -7.87 4.69 11.27
N GLN A 63 -7.32 5.34 12.31
CA GLN A 63 -7.57 6.76 12.56
C GLN A 63 -7.01 7.67 11.44
N TYR A 64 -5.83 7.37 10.90
CA TYR A 64 -5.26 8.12 9.77
C TYR A 64 -6.14 8.04 8.54
N VAL A 65 -6.62 6.83 8.21
CA VAL A 65 -7.51 6.62 7.07
C VAL A 65 -8.85 7.30 7.30
N LYS A 66 -9.47 7.17 8.49
CA LYS A 66 -10.73 7.86 8.82
C LYS A 66 -10.60 9.37 8.61
N ARG A 67 -9.59 9.99 9.21
CA ARG A 67 -9.34 11.44 9.06
C ARG A 67 -9.06 11.85 7.61
N ALA A 68 -8.43 10.99 6.81
CA ALA A 68 -8.19 11.25 5.40
C ALA A 68 -9.49 11.17 4.59
N ARG A 69 -10.40 10.23 4.91
CA ARG A 69 -11.75 10.15 4.30
C ARG A 69 -12.57 11.39 4.63
N ASP A 70 -12.56 11.82 5.90
CA ASP A 70 -13.29 13.02 6.35
C ASP A 70 -12.81 14.29 5.63
N LYS A 71 -11.51 14.34 5.29
CA LYS A 71 -10.89 15.42 4.51
C LYS A 71 -11.06 15.29 3.00
N GLY A 72 -11.69 14.24 2.51
CA GLY A 72 -11.89 14.00 1.08
C GLY A 72 -10.64 13.57 0.31
N ASP A 73 -9.60 13.06 0.99
CA ASP A 73 -8.37 12.61 0.34
C ASP A 73 -8.62 11.42 -0.60
N VAL A 74 -8.13 11.53 -1.84
CA VAL A 74 -8.25 10.49 -2.87
C VAL A 74 -7.57 9.18 -2.47
N ARG A 75 -6.49 9.25 -1.68
CA ARG A 75 -5.72 8.07 -1.24
C ARG A 75 -6.53 7.16 -0.32
N ALA A 76 -7.50 7.74 0.39
CA ALA A 76 -8.37 7.00 1.30
C ALA A 76 -9.54 6.30 0.58
N LYS A 77 -9.73 6.53 -0.72
CA LYS A 77 -10.76 5.89 -1.54
C LYS A 77 -10.15 4.69 -2.27
N ARG A 78 -10.55 3.48 -1.87
CA ARG A 78 -10.12 2.25 -2.54
C ARG A 78 -11.10 1.84 -3.63
N PRO A 79 -10.61 1.40 -4.81
CA PRO A 79 -11.48 0.89 -5.88
C PRO A 79 -12.08 -0.47 -5.53
N PHE A 80 -11.42 -1.26 -4.67
CA PHE A 80 -11.89 -2.59 -4.27
C PHE A 80 -11.86 -2.75 -2.75
N LYS A 81 -12.68 -3.68 -2.24
CA LYS A 81 -12.64 -4.08 -0.82
C LYS A 81 -11.40 -4.93 -0.50
N HIS A 82 -10.96 -5.78 -1.43
CA HIS A 82 -9.91 -6.78 -1.21
C HIS A 82 -8.78 -6.66 -2.25
N ARG A 83 -7.52 -6.75 -1.79
CA ARG A 83 -6.30 -6.69 -2.64
C ARG A 83 -6.30 -7.75 -3.75
N GLY A 84 -6.88 -8.93 -3.48
CA GLY A 84 -6.98 -10.02 -4.46
C GLY A 84 -7.67 -9.62 -5.77
N ARG A 85 -8.67 -8.72 -5.72
CA ARG A 85 -9.35 -8.23 -6.93
C ARG A 85 -8.43 -7.37 -7.80
N LEU A 86 -7.65 -6.48 -7.18
CA LEU A 86 -6.65 -5.68 -7.88
C LEU A 86 -5.58 -6.57 -8.53
N LEU A 87 -5.05 -7.54 -7.77
CA LEU A 87 -4.06 -8.48 -8.30
C LEU A 87 -4.61 -9.34 -9.44
N ALA A 88 -5.89 -9.70 -9.40
CA ALA A 88 -6.53 -10.43 -10.48
C ALA A 88 -6.67 -9.58 -11.76
N LEU A 89 -6.98 -8.29 -11.62
CA LEU A 89 -7.02 -7.36 -12.75
C LEU A 89 -5.64 -7.12 -13.36
N GLN A 90 -4.63 -6.86 -12.52
CA GLN A 90 -3.24 -6.72 -12.97
C GLN A 90 -2.76 -7.98 -13.70
N ARG A 91 -3.08 -9.17 -13.16
CA ARG A 91 -2.78 -10.45 -13.82
C ARG A 91 -3.48 -10.60 -15.17
N ARG A 92 -4.77 -10.26 -15.26
CA ARG A 92 -5.50 -10.29 -16.54
C ARG A 92 -4.86 -9.38 -17.57
N LYS A 93 -4.51 -8.15 -17.18
CA LYS A 93 -3.81 -7.20 -18.05
C LYS A 93 -2.48 -7.78 -18.53
N ALA A 94 -1.65 -8.28 -17.62
CA ALA A 94 -0.35 -8.87 -17.98
C ALA A 94 -0.47 -10.05 -18.95
N ILE A 95 -1.48 -10.92 -18.77
CA ILE A 95 -1.74 -12.03 -19.71
C ILE A 95 -2.08 -11.50 -21.11
N ASN A 96 -2.92 -10.47 -21.20
CA ASN A 96 -3.32 -9.89 -22.47
C ASN A 96 -2.16 -9.15 -23.15
N ASP A 97 -1.37 -8.40 -22.38
CA ASP A 97 -0.18 -7.70 -22.87
C ASP A 97 0.83 -8.71 -23.45
N MET A 98 1.11 -9.81 -22.74
CA MET A 98 2.00 -10.87 -23.25
C MET A 98 1.42 -11.62 -24.46
N LYS A 99 0.10 -11.77 -24.53
CA LYS A 99 -0.55 -12.35 -25.71
C LYS A 99 -0.43 -11.43 -26.92
N ALA A 100 -0.55 -10.13 -26.73
CA ALA A 100 -0.35 -9.13 -27.78
C ALA A 100 1.08 -9.15 -28.33
N LEU A 101 2.08 -9.48 -27.48
CA LEU A 101 3.46 -9.74 -27.89
C LEU A 101 3.66 -11.09 -28.62
N GLY A 102 2.60 -11.85 -28.87
CA GLY A 102 2.66 -13.12 -29.61
C GLY A 102 3.06 -14.34 -28.77
N MET A 103 3.19 -14.22 -27.45
CA MET A 103 3.58 -15.35 -26.60
C MET A 103 2.49 -16.44 -26.54
N SER A 104 2.92 -17.71 -26.47
CA SER A 104 2.04 -18.84 -26.26
C SER A 104 1.56 -18.92 -24.79
N ALA A 105 0.40 -19.56 -24.56
CA ALA A 105 -0.14 -19.72 -23.20
C ALA A 105 0.82 -20.44 -22.24
N ARG A 106 1.65 -21.35 -22.75
CA ARG A 106 2.67 -22.06 -21.95
C ARG A 106 3.83 -21.14 -21.55
N GLN A 107 4.29 -20.28 -22.46
CA GLN A 107 5.32 -19.28 -22.15
C GLN A 107 4.82 -18.25 -21.14
N ILE A 108 3.59 -17.74 -21.33
CA ILE A 108 2.95 -16.80 -20.39
C ILE A 108 2.84 -17.42 -18.99
N SER A 109 2.41 -18.68 -18.92
CA SER A 109 2.33 -19.44 -17.67
C SER A 109 3.68 -19.53 -16.95
N LYS A 110 4.75 -19.86 -17.69
CA LYS A 110 6.11 -19.93 -17.14
C LYS A 110 6.60 -18.56 -16.66
N GLN A 111 6.36 -17.50 -17.44
CA GLN A 111 6.80 -16.15 -17.12
C GLN A 111 6.10 -15.56 -15.90
N LEU A 112 4.79 -15.80 -15.77
CA LEU A 112 3.98 -15.31 -14.66
C LEU A 112 3.94 -16.26 -13.45
N GLY A 113 4.51 -17.48 -13.57
CA GLY A 113 4.47 -18.49 -12.51
C GLY A 113 3.05 -18.97 -12.17
N ILE A 114 2.16 -19.04 -13.16
CA ILE A 114 0.74 -19.41 -12.96
C ILE A 114 0.36 -20.65 -13.75
N ASN A 115 -0.72 -21.31 -13.37
CA ASN A 115 -1.21 -22.51 -14.06
C ASN A 115 -1.62 -22.20 -15.52
N VAL A 116 -1.18 -23.03 -16.47
CA VAL A 116 -1.50 -22.94 -17.90
C VAL A 116 -3.02 -22.89 -18.15
N ARG A 117 -3.79 -23.70 -17.41
CA ARG A 117 -5.25 -23.74 -17.56
C ARG A 117 -5.90 -22.41 -17.21
N LEU A 118 -5.40 -21.72 -16.19
CA LEU A 118 -5.87 -20.39 -15.82
C LEU A 118 -5.63 -19.39 -16.95
N VAL A 119 -4.44 -19.42 -17.57
CA VAL A 119 -4.12 -18.55 -18.71
C VAL A 119 -5.09 -18.79 -19.86
N GLN A 120 -5.34 -20.05 -20.22
CA GLN A 120 -6.28 -20.40 -21.29
C GLN A 120 -7.70 -19.88 -21.01
N ILE A 121 -8.21 -20.07 -19.78
CA ILE A 121 -9.53 -19.58 -19.38
C ILE A 121 -9.58 -18.05 -19.53
N ARG A 122 -8.55 -17.33 -19.08
CA ARG A 122 -8.52 -15.85 -19.14
C ARG A 122 -8.38 -15.29 -20.54
N LEU A 123 -7.64 -15.97 -21.41
CA LEU A 123 -7.58 -15.63 -22.83
C LEU A 123 -8.92 -15.88 -23.52
N LYS A 124 -9.60 -16.98 -23.20
CA LYS A 124 -10.95 -17.27 -23.71
C LYS A 124 -11.99 -16.25 -23.24
N GLU A 125 -11.99 -15.89 -21.96
CA GLU A 125 -12.85 -14.83 -21.41
C GLU A 125 -12.64 -13.50 -22.14
N SER A 126 -11.39 -13.16 -22.47
CA SER A 126 -11.06 -11.91 -23.18
C SER A 126 -11.52 -11.92 -24.65
N GLY A 127 -11.44 -13.06 -25.33
CA GLY A 127 -11.90 -13.21 -26.72
C GLY A 127 -13.43 -13.30 -26.88
N ASN A 128 -14.14 -13.78 -25.87
CA ASN A 128 -15.61 -13.85 -25.89
C ASN A 128 -16.28 -12.52 -25.51
N GLY A 129 -15.56 -11.60 -24.89
CA GLY A 129 -16.06 -10.30 -24.45
C GLY A 129 -16.14 -9.23 -25.56
N THR A 130 -15.50 -9.45 -26.70
CA THR A 130 -15.54 -8.56 -27.88
C THR A 130 -16.66 -8.90 -28.87
N ALA A 131 -17.48 -9.93 -28.58
CA ALA A 131 -18.57 -10.39 -29.44
C ALA A 131 -19.97 -9.97 -28.95
N LYS A 132 -20.06 -8.92 -28.13
CA LYS A 132 -21.33 -8.30 -27.73
C LYS A 132 -21.28 -6.79 -27.92
#